data_AF-A0ABD0WNX6-F1
#
_entry.id   AF-A0ABD0WNX6-F1
#
_cell.length_a   1.000
_cell.length_b   1.000
_cell.length_c   1.000
_cell.angle_alpha   90.00
_cell.angle_beta   90.00
_cell.angle_gamma   90.00
#
_symmetry.space_group_name_H-M   'P 1'
#
loop_
_entity.id
_entity.type
_entity.pdbx_description
1 polymer ?
#
loop_
_entity_poly.entity_id
_entity_poly.type
_entity_poly.pdbx_seq_one_letter_code
_entity_poly.pdbx_strand_id
1 'polypeptide(L)'
;MIFEDEIQMKEYIKMMTDMIVLCATLVLSLSFWIISITASTYYGTLQPVSPWRWLFSILVPLTLTTRALKRRSLDHTGALGALLVGFVLTMANMSFFSALLAFFITSTKLTRWKGDMKKKIDSEYKEGGQRNWVQVFCNGGVPTELALLYMIEVGPGEMPVDFGKQYSASWMCLSLLGALACSTGDTWASEVGPVLSHTKPRLITSWREVPTGTNGGVTPIGLLASFLGGLVVGVAYYLSQILFVKDLHLAEPQWPIIVYGAMAGLLGSMLDSVLGAHWQYSGYDASVGKVVNYESVTTKRICGKPILDNNGVNLFSSILVALSGKSSKRKMSSGNVLSTLQNQQPTPSLEKRKKILDKFDIRSPTDSMMSPCTKQLIEKAIMNIKSSPVSRPRRKGRENVPNK
;
A
#
# COMPACT_ATOMS: atom_id res chain seq x y z
N MET A 1 -41.72 -27.42 21.29
CA MET A 1 -42.33 -26.26 21.97
C MET A 1 -41.30 -25.39 22.69
N ILE A 2 -40.90 -25.63 23.96
CA ILE A 2 -40.01 -24.70 24.70
C ILE A 2 -38.68 -24.41 23.97
N PHE A 3 -38.08 -25.42 23.33
CA PHE A 3 -36.83 -25.28 22.58
C PHE A 3 -37.00 -24.53 21.25
N GLU A 4 -38.15 -24.69 20.59
CA GLU A 4 -38.48 -23.95 19.35
C GLU A 4 -38.79 -22.48 19.66
N ASP A 5 -39.49 -22.21 20.76
CA ASP A 5 -39.80 -20.86 21.21
C ASP A 5 -38.52 -20.09 21.61
N GLU A 6 -37.55 -20.74 22.26
CA GLU A 6 -36.25 -20.12 22.56
C GLU A 6 -35.43 -19.80 21.31
N ILE A 7 -35.43 -20.69 20.31
CA ILE A 7 -34.73 -20.46 19.03
C ILE A 7 -35.39 -19.30 18.29
N GLN A 8 -36.72 -19.32 18.20
CA GLN A 8 -37.50 -18.28 17.53
C GLN A 8 -37.35 -16.92 18.22
N MET A 9 -37.32 -16.88 19.56
CA MET A 9 -37.04 -15.66 20.32
C MET A 9 -35.62 -15.14 20.11
N LYS A 10 -34.60 -16.01 20.04
CA LYS A 10 -33.22 -15.61 19.73
C LYS A 10 -33.11 -15.06 18.30
N GLU A 11 -33.78 -15.66 17.33
CA GLU A 11 -33.82 -15.17 15.96
C GLU A 11 -34.55 -13.83 15.86
N TYR A 12 -35.68 -13.67 16.56
CA TYR A 12 -36.43 -12.41 16.61
C TYR A 12 -35.62 -11.28 17.27
N ILE A 13 -34.98 -11.54 18.42
CA ILE A 13 -34.09 -10.57 19.08
C ILE A 13 -32.93 -10.18 18.16
N LYS A 14 -32.34 -11.15 17.44
CA LYS A 14 -31.27 -10.90 16.48
C LYS A 14 -31.76 -10.04 15.32
N MET A 15 -32.93 -10.34 14.74
CA MET A 15 -33.54 -9.54 13.67
C MET A 15 -33.84 -8.11 14.12
N MET A 16 -34.43 -7.94 15.31
CA MET A 16 -34.68 -6.61 15.88
C MET A 16 -33.38 -5.84 16.12
N THR A 17 -32.36 -6.51 16.65
CA THR A 17 -31.04 -5.88 16.87
C THR A 17 -30.42 -5.45 15.54
N ASP A 18 -30.44 -6.32 14.53
CA ASP A 18 -29.90 -6.03 13.20
C ASP A 18 -30.66 -4.85 12.55
N MET A 19 -31.99 -4.77 12.73
CA MET A 19 -32.82 -3.66 12.25
C MET A 19 -32.50 -2.34 12.97
N ILE A 20 -32.38 -2.36 14.30
CA ILE A 20 -32.01 -1.18 15.10
C ILE A 20 -30.62 -0.67 14.69
N VAL A 21 -29.65 -1.57 14.55
CA VAL A 21 -28.28 -1.22 14.12
C VAL A 21 -28.30 -0.62 12.71
N LEU A 22 -29.07 -1.18 11.78
CA LEU A 22 -29.21 -0.65 10.43
C LEU A 22 -29.82 0.77 10.43
N CYS A 23 -30.93 0.97 11.15
CA CYS A 23 -31.58 2.27 11.28
C CYS A 23 -30.66 3.30 11.92
N ALA A 24 -29.99 2.96 13.03
CA ALA A 24 -29.04 3.84 13.69
C ALA A 24 -27.86 4.21 12.76
N THR A 25 -27.34 3.24 12.00
CA THR A 25 -26.25 3.46 11.05
C THR A 25 -26.68 4.38 9.90
N LEU A 26 -27.90 4.21 9.38
CA LEU A 26 -28.47 5.09 8.36
C LEU A 26 -28.61 6.54 8.87
N VAL A 27 -29.13 6.72 10.08
CA VAL A 27 -29.26 8.05 10.71
C VAL A 27 -27.90 8.71 10.94
N LEU A 28 -26.92 7.95 11.44
CA LEU A 28 -25.56 8.45 11.66
C LEU A 28 -24.91 8.86 10.33
N SER A 29 -25.02 8.01 9.30
CA SER A 29 -24.49 8.26 7.96
C SER A 29 -25.11 9.51 7.33
N LEU A 30 -26.44 9.65 7.40
CA LEU A 30 -27.14 10.82 6.84
C LEU A 30 -26.77 12.10 7.60
N SER A 31 -26.63 12.03 8.92
CA SER A 31 -26.17 13.16 9.74
C SER A 31 -24.78 13.64 9.32
N PHE A 32 -23.81 12.72 9.17
CA PHE A 32 -22.46 13.07 8.71
C PHE A 32 -22.45 13.62 7.29
N TRP A 33 -23.29 13.09 6.41
CA TRP A 33 -23.42 13.61 5.05
C TRP A 33 -23.99 15.03 5.02
N ILE A 34 -25.02 15.33 5.81
CA ILE A 34 -25.59 16.69 5.95
C ILE A 34 -24.53 17.66 6.47
N ILE A 35 -23.73 17.26 7.47
CA ILE A 35 -22.61 18.05 7.98
C ILE A 35 -21.57 18.28 6.87
N SER A 36 -21.21 17.24 6.12
CA SER A 36 -20.24 17.33 5.01
C SER A 36 -20.72 18.27 3.90
N ILE A 37 -22.01 18.26 3.54
CA ILE A 37 -22.59 19.21 2.59
C ILE A 37 -22.55 20.62 3.16
N THR A 38 -22.94 20.79 4.42
CA THR A 38 -22.95 22.11 5.07
C THR A 38 -21.56 22.73 5.10
N ALA A 39 -20.53 21.92 5.44
CA ALA A 39 -19.14 22.33 5.41
C ALA A 39 -18.65 22.63 3.99
N SER A 40 -19.04 21.83 2.99
CA SER A 40 -18.75 22.10 1.58
C SER A 40 -19.32 23.44 1.12
N THR A 41 -20.59 23.73 1.45
CA THR A 41 -21.25 25.01 1.13
C THR A 41 -20.58 26.19 1.84
N TYR A 42 -20.11 26.00 3.07
CA TYR A 42 -19.48 27.06 3.86
C TYR A 42 -18.03 27.36 3.41
N TYR A 43 -17.22 26.33 3.19
CA TYR A 43 -15.80 26.47 2.85
C TYR A 43 -15.52 26.50 1.34
N GLY A 44 -16.51 26.16 0.50
CA GLY A 44 -16.50 26.24 -0.97
C GLY A 44 -15.49 25.36 -1.71
N THR A 45 -14.55 24.74 -0.99
CA THR A 45 -13.38 24.01 -1.53
C THR A 45 -13.44 22.51 -1.28
N LEU A 46 -14.30 22.04 -0.38
CA LEU A 46 -14.45 20.63 -0.04
C LEU A 46 -15.48 19.97 -0.97
N GLN A 47 -15.08 18.94 -1.71
CA GLN A 47 -16.02 18.09 -2.43
C GLN A 47 -16.79 17.21 -1.42
N PRO A 48 -18.13 17.25 -1.39
CA PRO A 48 -18.90 16.50 -0.40
C PRO A 48 -18.79 14.99 -0.70
N VAL A 49 -18.51 14.21 0.34
CA VAL A 49 -18.45 12.75 0.23
C VAL A 49 -19.85 12.20 -0.03
N SER A 50 -19.98 11.21 -0.91
CA SER A 50 -21.29 10.61 -1.21
C SER A 50 -21.92 9.98 0.04
N PRO A 51 -23.25 10.05 0.21
CA PRO A 51 -23.91 9.47 1.38
C PRO A 51 -23.76 7.96 1.45
N TRP A 52 -23.66 7.30 0.29
CA TRP A 52 -23.37 5.86 0.21
C TRP A 52 -22.00 5.52 0.81
N ARG A 53 -20.96 6.34 0.60
CA ARG A 53 -19.65 6.08 1.18
C ARG A 53 -19.67 6.18 2.70
N TRP A 54 -20.37 7.17 3.26
CA TRP A 54 -20.59 7.26 4.71
C TRP A 54 -21.31 6.01 5.25
N LEU A 55 -22.32 5.53 4.54
CA LEU A 55 -23.05 4.33 4.95
C LEU A 55 -22.13 3.10 4.94
N PHE A 56 -21.37 2.90 3.85
CA PHE A 56 -20.45 1.77 3.73
C PHE A 56 -19.31 1.82 4.74
N SER A 57 -18.74 3.00 5.02
CA SER A 57 -17.62 3.16 5.97
C SER A 57 -18.00 2.91 7.42
N ILE A 58 -19.27 3.05 7.78
CA ILE A 58 -19.77 2.69 9.10
C ILE A 58 -20.25 1.24 9.12
N LEU A 59 -21.14 0.87 8.19
CA LEU A 59 -21.83 -0.41 8.21
C LEU A 59 -20.89 -1.60 7.98
N VAL A 60 -19.98 -1.51 7.01
CA VAL A 60 -19.12 -2.65 6.65
C VAL A 60 -18.08 -2.93 7.74
N PRO A 61 -17.28 -1.95 8.22
CA PRO A 61 -16.39 -2.17 9.35
C PRO A 61 -17.13 -2.65 10.61
N LEU A 62 -18.30 -2.09 10.93
CA LEU A 62 -19.09 -2.51 12.10
C LEU A 62 -19.53 -3.98 12.01
N THR A 63 -20.05 -4.40 10.86
CA THR A 63 -20.48 -5.79 10.67
C THR A 63 -19.30 -6.76 10.69
N LEU A 64 -18.15 -6.37 10.12
CA LEU A 64 -16.94 -7.19 10.12
C LEU A 64 -16.32 -7.33 11.52
N THR A 65 -16.19 -6.24 12.27
CA THR A 65 -15.64 -6.28 13.64
C THR A 65 -16.55 -7.04 14.59
N THR A 66 -17.88 -6.88 14.47
CA THR A 66 -18.84 -7.68 15.24
C THR A 66 -18.71 -9.17 14.93
N ARG A 67 -18.57 -9.55 13.64
CA ARG A 67 -18.33 -10.95 13.25
C ARG A 67 -16.97 -11.45 13.75
N ALA A 68 -15.95 -10.61 13.73
CA ALA A 68 -14.62 -10.94 14.21
C ALA A 68 -14.59 -11.18 15.73
N LEU A 69 -15.29 -10.36 16.51
CA LEU A 69 -15.48 -10.56 17.96
C LEU A 69 -16.20 -11.87 18.24
N LYS A 70 -17.33 -12.13 17.57
CA LYS A 70 -18.11 -13.37 17.73
C LYS A 70 -17.28 -14.61 17.41
N ARG A 71 -16.39 -14.53 16.43
CA ARG A 71 -15.50 -15.62 16.05
C ARG A 71 -14.22 -15.69 16.90
N ARG A 72 -14.01 -14.78 17.86
CA ARG A 72 -12.76 -14.68 18.64
C ARG A 72 -11.52 -14.46 17.77
N SER A 73 -11.65 -13.70 16.68
CA SER A 73 -10.51 -13.22 15.87
C SER A 73 -9.92 -11.91 16.41
N LEU A 74 -10.73 -11.12 17.09
CA LEU A 74 -10.36 -9.86 17.73
C LEU A 74 -10.86 -9.89 19.17
N ASP A 75 -10.14 -9.21 20.06
CA ASP A 75 -10.69 -8.83 21.37
C ASP A 75 -11.46 -7.50 21.28
N HIS A 76 -12.09 -7.07 22.37
CA HIS A 76 -12.89 -5.83 22.40
C HIS A 76 -12.08 -4.59 22.01
N THR A 77 -10.81 -4.51 22.41
CA THR A 77 -9.92 -3.39 22.10
C THR A 77 -9.50 -3.42 20.63
N GLY A 78 -9.17 -4.60 20.11
CA GLY A 78 -8.83 -4.83 18.72
C GLY A 78 -9.99 -4.54 17.78
N ALA A 79 -11.22 -4.86 18.19
CA ALA A 79 -12.42 -4.53 17.44
C ALA A 79 -12.65 -3.02 17.32
N LEU A 80 -12.41 -2.26 18.40
CA LEU A 80 -12.50 -0.80 18.35
C LEU A 80 -11.44 -0.20 17.42
N GLY A 81 -10.19 -0.66 17.54
CA GLY A 81 -9.11 -0.24 16.64
C GLY A 81 -9.40 -0.59 15.18
N ALA A 82 -9.92 -1.79 14.92
CA ALA A 82 -10.24 -2.26 13.57
C ALA A 82 -11.44 -1.50 12.97
N LEU A 83 -12.40 -1.07 13.81
CA LEU A 83 -13.50 -0.23 13.38
C LEU A 83 -13.00 1.12 12.89
N LEU A 84 -12.09 1.76 13.64
CA LEU A 84 -11.49 3.04 13.28
C LEU A 84 -10.66 2.93 11.99
N VAL A 85 -9.74 1.95 11.93
CA VAL A 85 -8.89 1.70 10.75
C VAL A 85 -9.77 1.41 9.52
N GLY A 86 -10.76 0.53 9.66
CA GLY A 86 -11.69 0.19 8.58
C GLY A 86 -12.50 1.39 8.10
N PHE A 87 -12.99 2.22 9.02
CA PHE A 87 -13.72 3.45 8.70
C PHE A 87 -12.84 4.42 7.89
N VAL A 88 -11.64 4.74 8.39
CA VAL A 88 -10.73 5.69 7.72
C VAL A 88 -10.34 5.21 6.33
N LEU A 89 -9.95 3.93 6.18
CA LEU A 89 -9.55 3.40 4.88
C LEU A 89 -10.73 3.36 3.89
N THR A 90 -11.94 3.04 4.35
CA THR A 90 -13.14 3.05 3.48
C THR A 90 -13.52 4.47 3.06
N MET A 91 -13.38 5.44 3.97
CA MET A 91 -13.63 6.86 3.66
C MET A 91 -12.63 7.39 2.64
N ALA A 92 -11.36 7.02 2.76
CA ALA A 92 -10.29 7.47 1.87
C ALA A 92 -10.46 6.92 0.44
N ASN A 93 -10.45 5.59 0.30
CA ASN A 93 -10.47 4.93 -1.02
C ASN A 93 -10.89 3.46 -0.87
N MET A 94 -11.86 3.00 -1.66
CA MET A 94 -12.36 1.61 -1.60
C MET A 94 -11.29 0.56 -1.91
N SER A 95 -10.23 0.90 -2.65
CA SER A 95 -9.08 0.01 -2.89
C SER A 95 -8.19 -0.16 -1.65
N PHE A 96 -8.12 0.85 -0.77
CA PHE A 96 -7.42 0.73 0.51
C PHE A 96 -8.16 -0.23 1.43
N PHE A 97 -9.48 -0.07 1.51
CA PHE A 97 -10.32 -0.96 2.28
C PHE A 97 -10.32 -2.40 1.74
N SER A 98 -10.35 -2.61 0.42
CA SER A 98 -10.29 -3.97 -0.15
C SER A 98 -8.98 -4.69 0.16
N ALA A 99 -7.85 -3.96 0.15
CA ALA A 99 -6.55 -4.49 0.57
C ALA A 99 -6.54 -4.86 2.06
N LEU A 100 -7.07 -4.00 2.94
CA LEU A 100 -7.21 -4.28 4.37
C LEU A 100 -8.10 -5.51 4.61
N LEU A 101 -9.21 -5.60 3.88
CA LEU A 101 -10.15 -6.70 3.99
C LEU A 101 -9.52 -8.03 3.56
N ALA A 102 -8.75 -8.01 2.47
CA ALA A 102 -8.01 -9.18 1.99
C ALA A 102 -6.97 -9.64 3.03
N PHE A 103 -6.18 -8.73 3.58
CA PHE A 103 -5.28 -9.02 4.71
C PHE A 103 -6.04 -9.66 5.86
N PHE A 104 -7.09 -9.00 6.36
CA PHE A 104 -7.81 -9.45 7.54
C PHE A 104 -8.43 -10.84 7.35
N ILE A 105 -9.22 -11.04 6.28
CA ILE A 105 -9.93 -12.30 6.04
C ILE A 105 -8.96 -13.45 5.84
N THR A 106 -7.93 -13.26 4.99
CA THR A 106 -7.03 -14.36 4.64
C THR A 106 -6.12 -14.72 5.80
N SER A 107 -5.52 -13.73 6.46
CA SER A 107 -4.68 -13.98 7.63
C SER A 107 -5.47 -14.60 8.77
N THR A 108 -6.72 -14.17 9.04
CA THR A 108 -7.56 -14.82 10.06
C THR A 108 -7.89 -16.28 9.72
N LYS A 109 -8.16 -16.61 8.45
CA LYS A 109 -8.35 -18.00 8.03
C LYS A 109 -7.08 -18.83 8.26
N LEU A 110 -5.93 -18.25 7.94
CA LEU A 110 -4.64 -18.90 8.04
C LEU A 110 -4.21 -19.12 9.49
N THR A 111 -4.42 -18.15 10.39
CA THR A 111 -4.15 -18.28 11.82
C THR A 111 -4.92 -19.44 12.44
N ARG A 112 -6.18 -19.67 12.03
CA ARG A 112 -6.97 -20.82 12.51
C ARG A 112 -6.57 -22.15 11.89
N TRP A 113 -6.03 -22.13 10.68
CA TRP A 113 -5.68 -23.34 9.97
C TRP A 113 -4.56 -24.08 10.71
N LYS A 114 -4.80 -25.37 10.98
CA LYS A 114 -3.90 -26.27 11.73
C LYS A 114 -3.47 -25.72 13.10
N GLY A 115 -4.39 -25.08 13.84
CA GLY A 115 -4.13 -24.54 15.18
C GLY A 115 -3.54 -25.54 16.17
N ASP A 116 -3.92 -26.81 16.12
CA ASP A 116 -3.39 -27.86 17.02
C ASP A 116 -1.88 -28.11 16.82
N MET A 117 -1.39 -27.98 15.59
CA MET A 117 0.06 -28.08 15.31
C MET A 117 0.76 -26.82 15.81
N LYS A 118 0.18 -25.64 15.60
CA LYS A 118 0.76 -24.36 16.03
C LYS A 118 0.88 -24.26 17.54
N LYS A 119 -0.11 -24.75 18.29
CA LYS A 119 -0.07 -24.84 19.77
C LYS A 119 1.12 -25.67 20.29
N LYS A 120 1.60 -26.65 19.52
CA LYS A 120 2.77 -27.47 19.88
C LYS A 120 4.10 -26.78 19.56
N ILE A 121 4.12 -25.83 18.63
CA ILE A 121 5.35 -25.17 18.15
C ILE A 121 5.55 -23.83 18.86
N ASP A 122 4.49 -23.03 18.93
CA ASP A 122 4.53 -21.67 19.47
C ASP A 122 4.22 -21.69 20.98
N SER A 123 5.01 -20.95 21.76
CA SER A 123 4.80 -20.74 23.19
C SER A 123 3.76 -19.67 23.49
N GLU A 124 3.54 -18.73 22.57
CA GLU A 124 2.63 -17.58 22.71
C GLU A 124 1.28 -17.79 22.01
N TYR A 125 0.99 -19.02 21.55
CA TYR A 125 -0.22 -19.33 20.82
C TYR A 125 -1.48 -18.93 21.59
N LYS A 126 -2.27 -18.04 21.00
CA LYS A 126 -3.59 -17.64 21.50
C LYS A 126 -4.69 -18.39 20.79
N GLU A 127 -5.58 -19.02 21.55
CA GLU A 127 -6.72 -19.75 20.99
C GLU A 127 -7.62 -18.82 20.17
N GLY A 128 -7.85 -19.19 18.91
CA GLY A 128 -8.63 -18.38 17.95
C GLY A 128 -7.86 -17.23 17.29
N GLY A 129 -6.62 -16.94 17.72
CA GLY A 129 -5.78 -15.89 17.14
C GLY A 129 -6.27 -14.48 17.46
N GLN A 130 -6.77 -14.23 18.67
CA GLN A 130 -7.32 -12.95 19.08
C GLN A 130 -6.28 -11.82 18.99
N ARG A 131 -6.50 -10.87 18.08
CA ARG A 131 -5.68 -9.65 17.96
C ARG A 131 -6.23 -8.53 18.84
N ASN A 132 -5.32 -7.86 19.55
CA ASN A 132 -5.61 -6.70 20.39
C ASN A 132 -5.42 -5.39 19.62
N TRP A 133 -5.75 -4.26 20.27
CA TRP A 133 -5.61 -2.94 19.64
C TRP A 133 -4.16 -2.63 19.24
N VAL A 134 -3.16 -3.12 19.97
CA VAL A 134 -1.73 -2.91 19.65
C VAL A 134 -1.38 -3.58 18.33
N GLN A 135 -1.80 -4.83 18.12
CA GLN A 135 -1.59 -5.55 16.86
C GLN A 135 -2.31 -4.86 15.69
N VAL A 136 -3.51 -4.33 15.93
CA VAL A 136 -4.25 -3.58 14.92
C VAL A 136 -3.55 -2.26 14.60
N PHE A 137 -3.00 -1.57 15.59
CA PHE A 137 -2.25 -0.33 15.41
C PHE A 137 -0.93 -0.57 14.68
N CYS A 138 -0.14 -1.59 15.06
CA CYS A 138 1.14 -1.85 14.42
C CYS A 138 1.02 -2.25 12.94
N ASN A 139 -0.03 -3.01 12.58
CA ASN A 139 -0.25 -3.43 11.20
C ASN A 139 -1.10 -2.43 10.39
N GLY A 140 -2.03 -1.72 11.04
CA GLY A 140 -3.01 -0.84 10.41
C GLY A 140 -2.71 0.65 10.53
N GLY A 141 -1.82 1.05 11.43
CA GLY A 141 -1.50 2.44 11.75
C GLY A 141 -0.85 3.17 10.58
N VAL A 142 0.20 2.60 10.00
CA VAL A 142 0.88 3.18 8.81
C VAL A 142 -0.09 3.30 7.61
N PRO A 143 -0.87 2.28 7.24
CA PRO A 143 -1.95 2.43 6.26
C PRO A 143 -2.96 3.54 6.60
N THR A 144 -3.34 3.65 7.87
CA THR A 144 -4.33 4.65 8.33
C THR A 144 -3.78 6.07 8.21
N GLU A 145 -2.53 6.29 8.61
CA GLU A 145 -1.86 7.59 8.47
C GLU A 145 -1.74 7.97 7.00
N LEU A 146 -1.30 7.06 6.13
CA LEU A 146 -1.24 7.30 4.69
C LEU A 146 -2.61 7.57 4.08
N ALA A 147 -3.68 6.91 4.56
CA ALA A 147 -5.05 7.17 4.13
C ALA A 147 -5.54 8.56 4.55
N LEU A 148 -5.20 9.01 5.77
CA LEU A 148 -5.50 10.37 6.23
C LEU A 148 -4.75 11.41 5.39
N LEU A 149 -3.45 11.20 5.15
CA LEU A 149 -2.65 12.07 4.29
C LEU A 149 -3.21 12.14 2.87
N TYR A 150 -3.64 11.00 2.31
CA TYR A 150 -4.30 10.93 1.01
C TYR A 150 -5.60 11.76 1.00
N MET A 151 -6.43 11.64 2.04
CA MET A 151 -7.66 12.44 2.15
C MET A 151 -7.38 13.95 2.28
N ILE A 152 -6.29 14.34 2.94
CA ILE A 152 -5.91 15.75 3.10
C ILE A 152 -5.34 16.33 1.80
N GLU A 153 -4.46 15.61 1.11
CA GLU A 153 -3.78 16.10 -0.09
C GLU A 153 -4.65 16.00 -1.36
N VAL A 154 -5.40 14.91 -1.50
CA VAL A 154 -6.10 14.55 -2.74
C VAL A 154 -7.61 14.63 -2.57
N GLY A 155 -8.09 14.36 -1.35
CA GLY A 155 -9.50 14.19 -1.07
C GLY A 155 -9.94 12.72 -1.13
N PRO A 156 -11.10 12.40 -0.53
CA PRO A 156 -11.67 11.06 -0.58
C PRO A 156 -12.12 10.74 -2.01
N GLY A 157 -11.64 9.62 -2.57
CA GLY A 157 -11.98 9.23 -3.93
C GLY A 157 -11.10 8.11 -4.47
N GLU A 158 -11.64 7.35 -5.41
CA GLU A 158 -10.90 6.33 -6.14
C GLU A 158 -10.12 6.97 -7.28
N MET A 159 -8.82 6.67 -7.32
CA MET A 159 -7.92 7.18 -8.34
C MET A 159 -7.01 6.07 -8.85
N PRO A 160 -6.70 6.08 -10.16
CA PRO A 160 -5.69 5.18 -10.72
C PRO A 160 -4.29 5.58 -10.24
N VAL A 161 -3.41 4.59 -10.11
CA VAL A 161 -1.99 4.82 -9.86
C VAL A 161 -1.35 5.27 -11.18
N ASP A 162 -1.02 6.56 -11.26
CA ASP A 162 -0.40 7.21 -12.41
C ASP A 162 0.66 8.20 -11.93
N PHE A 163 1.93 7.79 -12.02
CA PHE A 163 3.08 8.60 -11.59
C PHE A 163 3.36 9.79 -12.51
N GLY A 164 2.84 9.78 -13.74
CA GLY A 164 3.00 10.87 -14.70
C GLY A 164 2.05 12.04 -14.40
N LYS A 165 0.81 11.76 -14.04
CA LYS A 165 -0.20 12.78 -13.73
C LYS A 165 -0.21 13.18 -12.26
N GLN A 166 -0.19 12.21 -11.36
CA GLN A 166 -0.34 12.45 -9.92
C GLN A 166 0.65 11.64 -9.09
N TYR A 167 1.87 12.14 -9.03
CA TYR A 167 2.95 11.49 -8.29
C TYR A 167 2.61 11.28 -6.81
N SER A 168 2.15 12.31 -6.09
CA SER A 168 1.90 12.22 -4.64
C SER A 168 0.80 11.21 -4.30
N ALA A 169 -0.34 11.25 -4.99
CA ALA A 169 -1.43 10.28 -4.80
C ALA A 169 -0.96 8.84 -5.07
N SER A 170 -0.28 8.63 -6.19
CA SER A 170 0.22 7.31 -6.62
C SER A 170 1.23 6.71 -5.64
N TRP A 171 2.13 7.56 -5.10
CA TRP A 171 3.06 7.16 -4.05
C TRP A 171 2.30 6.70 -2.81
N MET A 172 1.33 7.48 -2.31
CA MET A 172 0.56 7.13 -1.11
C MET A 172 -0.21 5.82 -1.30
N CYS A 173 -0.83 5.63 -2.48
CA CYS A 173 -1.52 4.40 -2.84
C CYS A 173 -0.60 3.16 -2.76
N LEU A 174 0.58 3.22 -3.39
CA LEU A 174 1.52 2.09 -3.36
C LEU A 174 2.16 1.89 -1.99
N SER A 175 2.38 2.95 -1.21
CA SER A 175 2.93 2.82 0.13
C SER A 175 1.96 2.17 1.10
N LEU A 176 0.68 2.54 1.00
CA LEU A 176 -0.39 1.92 1.78
C LEU A 176 -0.55 0.44 1.42
N LEU A 177 -0.60 0.14 0.11
CA LEU A 177 -0.64 -1.24 -0.38
C LEU A 177 0.59 -2.03 0.09
N GLY A 178 1.78 -1.42 0.00
CA GLY A 178 3.04 -2.04 0.40
C GLY A 178 3.07 -2.37 1.89
N ALA A 179 2.61 -1.46 2.75
CA ALA A 179 2.51 -1.70 4.19
C ALA A 179 1.54 -2.87 4.50
N LEU A 180 0.35 -2.88 3.90
CA LEU A 180 -0.61 -3.98 4.10
C LEU A 180 -0.09 -5.31 3.54
N ALA A 181 0.57 -5.28 2.38
CA ALA A 181 1.18 -6.46 1.77
C ALA A 181 2.33 -6.99 2.62
N CYS A 182 3.15 -6.11 3.21
CA CYS A 182 4.21 -6.46 4.16
C CYS A 182 3.64 -7.22 5.37
N SER A 183 2.67 -6.64 6.08
CA SER A 183 2.03 -7.30 7.24
C SER A 183 1.34 -8.60 6.85
N THR A 184 0.74 -8.66 5.66
CA THR A 184 0.12 -9.89 5.15
C THR A 184 1.16 -10.96 4.85
N GLY A 185 2.25 -10.58 4.20
CA GLY A 185 3.33 -11.48 3.83
C GLY A 185 4.00 -12.09 5.05
N ASP A 186 4.25 -11.27 6.09
CA ASP A 186 4.78 -11.74 7.36
C ASP A 186 3.84 -12.71 8.08
N THR A 187 2.55 -12.35 8.16
CA THR A 187 1.54 -13.24 8.76
C THR A 187 1.44 -14.56 7.98
N TRP A 188 1.52 -14.55 6.65
CA TRP A 188 1.47 -15.78 5.87
C TRP A 188 2.72 -16.64 6.05
N ALA A 189 3.91 -16.04 6.09
CA ALA A 189 5.15 -16.76 6.37
C ALA A 189 5.13 -17.45 7.74
N SER A 190 4.75 -16.71 8.78
CA SER A 190 4.75 -17.20 10.16
C SER A 190 3.66 -18.25 10.40
N GLU A 191 2.54 -18.20 9.68
CA GLU A 191 1.44 -19.15 9.85
C GLU A 191 1.57 -20.42 8.98
N VAL A 192 2.23 -20.32 7.82
CA VAL A 192 2.41 -21.44 6.87
C VAL A 192 3.76 -22.12 7.05
N GLY A 193 4.82 -21.35 7.21
CA GLY A 193 6.20 -21.83 7.28
C GLY A 193 6.39 -22.92 8.34
N PRO A 194 6.06 -22.68 9.62
CA PRO A 194 6.23 -23.68 10.69
C PRO A 194 5.43 -24.97 10.51
N VAL A 195 4.34 -24.91 9.74
CA VAL A 195 3.38 -26.03 9.61
C VAL A 195 3.62 -26.88 8.38
N LEU A 196 4.06 -26.27 7.27
CA LEU A 196 4.32 -26.97 6.00
C LEU A 196 5.80 -27.20 5.72
N SER A 197 6.71 -26.48 6.37
CA SER A 197 8.13 -26.66 6.12
C SER A 197 8.64 -27.96 6.73
N HIS A 198 9.07 -28.89 5.86
CA HIS A 198 9.80 -30.08 6.26
C HIS A 198 11.30 -29.82 6.51
N THR A 199 11.80 -28.66 6.07
CA THR A 199 13.17 -28.21 6.29
C THR A 199 13.27 -27.33 7.53
N LYS A 200 14.37 -27.45 8.29
CA LYS A 200 14.67 -26.55 9.41
C LYS A 200 14.79 -25.11 8.91
N PRO A 201 14.22 -24.12 9.62
CA PRO A 201 14.41 -22.71 9.28
C PRO A 201 15.88 -22.31 9.32
N ARG A 202 16.26 -21.34 8.49
CA ARG A 202 17.61 -20.75 8.48
C ARG A 202 17.53 -19.30 8.90
N LEU A 203 18.44 -18.87 9.77
CA LEU A 203 18.47 -17.48 10.22
C LEU A 203 18.88 -16.57 9.06
N ILE A 204 18.09 -15.56 8.73
CA ILE A 204 18.33 -14.72 7.53
C ILE A 204 19.69 -14.00 7.53
N THR A 205 20.26 -13.73 8.71
CA THR A 205 21.52 -12.99 8.85
C THR A 205 22.78 -13.84 8.74
N SER A 206 22.72 -15.11 9.17
CA SER A 206 23.90 -16.00 9.23
C SER A 206 23.74 -17.30 8.44
N TRP A 207 22.55 -17.53 7.90
CA TRP A 207 22.16 -18.71 7.14
C TRP A 207 22.31 -20.07 7.86
N ARG A 208 22.57 -20.04 9.16
CA ARG A 208 22.63 -21.25 10.00
C ARG A 208 21.24 -21.80 10.27
N GLU A 209 21.13 -23.11 10.41
CA GLU A 209 19.89 -23.76 10.82
C GLU A 209 19.54 -23.41 12.27
N VAL A 210 18.28 -23.06 12.50
CA VAL A 210 17.76 -22.70 13.83
C VAL A 210 16.48 -23.48 14.13
N PRO A 211 16.14 -23.68 15.41
CA PRO A 211 14.88 -24.31 15.79
C PRO A 211 13.66 -23.54 15.26
N THR A 212 12.59 -24.25 14.95
CA THR A 212 11.32 -23.64 14.54
C THR A 212 10.78 -22.73 15.64
N GLY A 213 10.32 -21.54 15.25
CA GLY A 213 9.89 -20.48 16.18
C GLY A 213 10.97 -19.44 16.51
N THR A 214 12.18 -19.59 15.97
CA THR A 214 13.24 -18.55 16.11
C THR A 214 12.90 -17.31 15.29
N ASN A 215 12.93 -16.14 15.93
CA ASN A 215 12.73 -14.85 15.27
C ASN A 215 13.81 -14.63 14.20
N GLY A 216 13.40 -14.26 12.99
CA GLY A 216 14.28 -14.14 11.82
C GLY A 216 14.66 -15.46 11.14
N GLY A 217 14.07 -16.59 11.55
CA GLY A 217 14.19 -17.87 10.86
C GLY A 217 13.28 -17.92 9.62
N VAL A 218 13.88 -18.04 8.43
CA VAL A 218 13.15 -18.13 7.16
C VAL A 218 13.18 -19.54 6.59
N THR A 219 12.11 -19.90 5.88
CA THR A 219 11.99 -21.16 5.11
C THR A 219 11.56 -20.85 3.67
N PRO A 220 11.93 -21.66 2.67
CA PRO A 220 11.48 -21.44 1.30
C PRO A 220 9.95 -21.41 1.16
N ILE A 221 9.25 -22.28 1.91
CA ILE A 221 7.79 -22.32 1.94
C ILE A 221 7.21 -21.07 2.60
N GLY A 222 7.82 -20.57 3.68
CA GLY A 222 7.44 -19.30 4.30
C GLY A 222 7.58 -18.12 3.33
N LEU A 223 8.70 -18.02 2.62
CA LEU A 223 8.94 -16.96 1.63
C LEU A 223 7.94 -17.02 0.46
N LEU A 224 7.62 -18.21 -0.03
CA LEU A 224 6.57 -18.39 -1.03
C LEU A 224 5.20 -17.97 -0.49
N ALA A 225 4.89 -18.32 0.76
CA ALA A 225 3.66 -17.89 1.42
C ALA A 225 3.60 -16.36 1.55
N SER A 226 4.71 -15.69 1.87
CA SER A 226 4.76 -14.22 1.91
C SER A 226 4.50 -13.57 0.55
N PHE A 227 5.10 -14.11 -0.50
CA PHE A 227 4.87 -13.67 -1.88
C PHE A 227 3.39 -13.81 -2.27
N LEU A 228 2.79 -14.97 -1.99
CA LEU A 228 1.37 -15.24 -2.29
C LEU A 228 0.43 -14.37 -1.44
N GLY A 229 0.77 -14.11 -0.18
CA GLY A 229 0.01 -13.21 0.69
C GLY A 229 -0.01 -11.78 0.13
N GLY A 230 1.15 -11.25 -0.25
CA GLY A 230 1.25 -9.96 -0.91
C GLY A 230 0.50 -9.90 -2.25
N LEU A 231 0.57 -10.98 -3.04
CA LEU A 231 -0.15 -11.12 -4.30
C LEU A 231 -1.66 -11.01 -4.10
N VAL A 232 -2.22 -11.68 -3.08
CA VAL A 232 -3.66 -11.63 -2.78
C VAL A 232 -4.12 -10.21 -2.44
N VAL A 233 -3.34 -9.47 -1.65
CA VAL A 233 -3.65 -8.07 -1.34
C VAL A 233 -3.55 -7.19 -2.59
N GLY A 234 -2.54 -7.40 -3.43
CA GLY A 234 -2.39 -6.72 -4.71
C GLY A 234 -3.55 -6.98 -5.68
N VAL A 235 -4.02 -8.23 -5.77
CA VAL A 235 -5.21 -8.60 -6.56
C VAL A 235 -6.46 -7.93 -6.01
N ALA A 236 -6.67 -7.93 -4.69
CA ALA A 236 -7.83 -7.30 -4.08
C ALA A 236 -7.86 -5.78 -4.31
N TYR A 237 -6.69 -5.13 -4.31
CA TYR A 237 -6.56 -3.72 -4.67
C TYR A 237 -6.90 -3.51 -6.15
N TYR A 238 -6.28 -4.28 -7.04
CA TYR A 238 -6.48 -4.17 -8.49
C TYR A 238 -7.93 -4.42 -8.92
N LEU A 239 -8.60 -5.42 -8.35
CA LEU A 239 -10.02 -5.68 -8.62
C LEU A 239 -10.91 -4.51 -8.17
N SER A 240 -10.59 -3.89 -7.03
CA SER A 240 -11.29 -2.70 -6.55
C SER A 240 -11.11 -1.51 -7.51
N GLN A 241 -9.90 -1.35 -8.07
CA GLN A 241 -9.65 -0.33 -9.10
C GLN A 241 -10.52 -0.55 -10.34
N ILE A 242 -10.64 -1.78 -10.83
CA ILE A 242 -11.52 -2.12 -11.97
C ILE A 242 -12.99 -1.79 -11.67
N LEU A 243 -13.45 -2.04 -10.44
CA LEU A 243 -14.86 -1.89 -10.08
C LEU A 243 -15.27 -0.44 -9.80
N PHE A 244 -14.38 0.37 -9.22
CA PHE A 244 -14.75 1.68 -8.67
C PHE A 244 -14.10 2.88 -9.36
N VAL A 245 -13.02 2.69 -10.13
CA VAL A 245 -12.37 3.80 -10.87
C VAL A 245 -13.05 3.98 -12.24
N LYS A 246 -13.69 5.14 -12.43
CA LYS A 246 -14.47 5.45 -13.65
C LYS A 246 -13.59 5.61 -14.90
N ASP A 247 -12.46 6.30 -14.77
CA ASP A 247 -11.60 6.68 -15.89
C ASP A 247 -10.37 5.77 -16.06
N LEU A 248 -10.48 4.51 -15.64
CA LEU A 248 -9.37 3.55 -15.67
C LEU A 248 -8.82 3.31 -17.08
N HIS A 249 -9.68 3.40 -18.09
CA HIS A 249 -9.34 3.23 -19.50
C HIS A 249 -8.44 4.35 -20.07
N LEU A 250 -8.35 5.50 -19.40
CA LEU A 250 -7.48 6.63 -19.75
C LEU A 250 -6.16 6.63 -18.98
N ALA A 251 -6.00 5.69 -18.04
CA ALA A 251 -4.83 5.56 -17.20
C ALA A 251 -3.85 4.51 -17.76
N GLU A 252 -2.62 4.52 -17.26
CA GLU A 252 -1.66 3.45 -17.54
C GLU A 252 -2.18 2.09 -17.03
N PRO A 253 -1.71 0.96 -17.60
CA PRO A 253 -2.11 -0.36 -17.16
C PRO A 253 -1.86 -0.57 -15.66
N GLN A 254 -2.91 -0.88 -14.89
CA GLN A 254 -2.85 -1.00 -13.43
C GLN A 254 -2.42 -2.39 -12.93
N TRP A 255 -2.25 -3.39 -13.82
CA TRP A 255 -1.83 -4.75 -13.43
C TRP A 255 -0.48 -4.81 -12.67
N PRO A 256 0.50 -3.89 -12.84
CA PRO A 256 1.75 -3.91 -12.07
C PRO A 256 1.54 -3.78 -10.55
N ILE A 257 0.38 -3.27 -10.11
CA ILE A 257 -0.01 -3.23 -8.69
C ILE A 257 0.01 -4.62 -8.06
N ILE A 258 -0.39 -5.65 -8.79
CA ILE A 258 -0.40 -7.03 -8.30
C ILE A 258 1.03 -7.51 -8.02
N VAL A 259 1.92 -7.28 -8.98
CA VAL A 259 3.34 -7.66 -8.85
C VAL A 259 4.00 -6.89 -7.73
N TYR A 260 3.71 -5.58 -7.62
CA TYR A 260 4.18 -4.76 -6.52
C TYR A 260 3.72 -5.31 -5.17
N GLY A 261 2.44 -5.66 -5.01
CA GLY A 261 1.91 -6.28 -3.80
C GLY A 261 2.65 -7.58 -3.43
N ALA A 262 2.86 -8.46 -4.41
CA ALA A 262 3.57 -9.73 -4.20
C ALA A 262 5.03 -9.50 -3.74
N MET A 263 5.73 -8.59 -4.39
CA MET A 263 7.10 -8.22 -4.03
C MET A 263 7.17 -7.52 -2.66
N ALA A 264 6.21 -6.64 -2.35
CA ALA A 264 6.14 -5.97 -1.06
C ALA A 264 5.88 -6.95 0.09
N GLY A 265 5.05 -7.98 -0.13
CA GLY A 265 4.85 -9.05 0.86
C GLY A 265 6.11 -9.88 1.09
N LEU A 266 6.81 -10.27 0.03
CA LEU A 266 8.08 -11.01 0.12
C LEU A 266 9.17 -10.18 0.81
N LEU A 267 9.45 -8.99 0.30
CA LEU A 267 10.50 -8.11 0.83
C LEU A 267 10.17 -7.64 2.24
N GLY A 268 8.89 -7.38 2.53
CA GLY A 268 8.42 -7.02 3.86
C GLY A 268 8.71 -8.09 4.90
N SER A 269 8.36 -9.35 4.62
CA SER A 269 8.66 -10.46 5.54
C SER A 269 10.17 -10.74 5.67
N MET A 270 10.95 -10.52 4.62
CA MET A 270 12.42 -10.59 4.71
C MET A 270 12.99 -9.49 5.60
N LEU A 271 12.49 -8.25 5.47
CA LEU A 271 12.88 -7.14 6.34
C LEU A 271 12.49 -7.42 7.79
N ASP A 272 11.28 -7.92 8.02
CA ASP A 272 10.82 -8.34 9.35
C ASP A 272 11.76 -9.38 9.96
N SER A 273 12.11 -10.40 9.18
CA SER A 273 13.05 -11.43 9.60
C SER A 273 14.44 -10.88 9.93
N VAL A 274 14.94 -9.89 9.17
CA VAL A 274 16.22 -9.24 9.44
C VAL A 274 16.14 -8.45 10.74
N LEU A 275 15.09 -7.65 10.92
CA LEU A 275 14.88 -6.87 12.14
C LEU A 275 14.70 -7.78 13.35
N GLY A 276 13.94 -8.87 13.22
CA GLY A 276 13.74 -9.87 14.27
C GLY A 276 15.04 -10.56 14.67
N ALA A 277 15.87 -10.97 13.71
CA ALA A 277 17.17 -11.58 14.01
C ALA A 277 18.12 -10.66 14.80
N HIS A 278 17.98 -9.33 14.67
CA HIS A 278 18.82 -8.35 15.36
C HIS A 278 18.20 -7.84 16.67
N TRP A 279 16.90 -7.56 16.68
CA TRP A 279 16.21 -6.77 17.71
C TRP A 279 15.08 -7.49 18.44
N GLN A 280 14.78 -8.74 18.11
CA GLN A 280 13.88 -9.59 18.91
C GLN A 280 14.66 -10.73 19.54
N TYR A 281 14.53 -10.88 20.86
CA TYR A 281 15.17 -12.00 21.55
C TYR A 281 14.55 -13.34 21.13
N SER A 282 15.39 -14.35 20.91
CA SER A 282 14.96 -15.75 20.84
C SER A 282 15.90 -16.62 21.65
N GLY A 283 15.36 -17.36 22.60
CA GLY A 283 16.06 -18.37 23.40
C GLY A 283 15.35 -19.71 23.34
N TYR A 284 16.08 -20.82 23.47
CA TYR A 284 15.49 -22.15 23.60
C TYR A 284 15.37 -22.51 25.09
N ASP A 285 14.15 -22.77 25.56
CA ASP A 285 13.92 -23.24 26.93
C ASP A 285 13.84 -24.78 26.94
N ALA A 286 14.81 -25.42 27.60
CA ALA A 286 14.87 -26.87 27.70
C ALA A 286 13.73 -27.48 28.54
N SER A 287 13.16 -26.69 29.48
CA SER A 287 12.05 -27.15 30.33
C SER A 287 10.72 -27.20 29.57
N VAL A 288 10.51 -26.26 28.64
CA VAL A 288 9.31 -26.18 27.80
C VAL A 288 9.50 -26.94 26.47
N GLY A 289 10.74 -27.14 26.05
CA GLY A 289 11.09 -27.77 24.77
C GLY A 289 10.82 -26.89 23.55
N LYS A 290 10.70 -25.57 23.74
CA LYS A 290 10.30 -24.60 22.70
C LYS A 290 11.22 -23.38 22.66
N VAL A 291 11.16 -22.65 21.56
CA VAL A 291 11.74 -21.30 21.47
C VAL A 291 10.82 -20.34 22.21
N VAL A 292 11.41 -19.46 23.03
CA VAL A 292 10.74 -18.44 23.84
C VAL A 292 11.35 -17.07 23.58
N ASN A 293 10.56 -16.02 23.82
CA ASN A 293 10.92 -14.63 23.59
C ASN A 293 11.39 -13.88 24.85
N TYR A 294 11.58 -14.59 25.97
CA TYR A 294 12.05 -14.01 27.25
C TYR A 294 13.36 -14.66 27.72
N GLU A 295 14.14 -13.89 28.49
CA GLU A 295 15.33 -14.38 29.16
C GLU A 295 14.95 -15.02 30.50
N SER A 296 15.40 -16.25 30.72
CA SER A 296 15.27 -17.01 31.97
C SER A 296 16.52 -17.86 32.20
N VAL A 297 16.72 -18.32 33.44
CA VAL A 297 17.86 -19.15 33.86
C VAL A 297 17.93 -20.46 33.07
N THR A 298 16.80 -20.98 32.61
CA THR A 298 16.67 -22.21 31.82
C THR A 298 16.82 -21.99 30.31
N THR A 299 16.88 -20.73 29.87
CA THR A 299 16.88 -20.40 28.44
C THR A 299 18.28 -20.27 27.87
N LYS A 300 18.54 -20.98 26.78
CA LYS A 300 19.77 -20.83 26.01
C LYS A 300 19.51 -19.88 24.84
N ARG A 301 20.11 -18.69 24.87
CA ARG A 301 19.98 -17.68 23.81
C ARG A 301 20.40 -18.23 22.44
N ILE A 302 19.59 -17.96 21.43
CA ILE A 302 19.85 -18.26 20.02
C ILE A 302 20.31 -16.99 19.30
N CYS A 303 19.48 -15.95 19.26
CA CYS A 303 19.76 -14.70 18.54
C CYS A 303 18.99 -13.49 19.09
N GLY A 304 19.28 -12.32 18.50
CA GLY A 304 18.65 -11.04 18.79
C GLY A 304 18.88 -10.50 20.19
N LYS A 305 18.30 -9.33 20.46
CA LYS A 305 18.33 -8.64 21.76
C LYS A 305 16.88 -8.33 22.16
N PRO A 306 16.53 -8.26 23.44
CA PRO A 306 15.16 -7.94 23.88
C PRO A 306 14.88 -6.43 23.75
N ILE A 307 14.99 -5.88 22.53
CA ILE A 307 14.77 -4.45 22.26
C ILE A 307 13.34 -4.21 21.74
N LEU A 308 12.89 -5.06 20.82
CA LEU A 308 11.56 -4.99 20.21
C LEU A 308 10.81 -6.32 20.40
N ASP A 309 9.49 -6.23 20.43
CA ASP A 309 8.57 -7.36 20.36
C ASP A 309 8.09 -7.59 18.90
N ASN A 310 7.17 -8.55 18.71
CA ASN A 310 6.59 -8.84 17.40
C ASN A 310 5.82 -7.65 16.80
N ASN A 311 5.13 -6.89 17.65
CA ASN A 311 4.33 -5.76 17.19
C ASN A 311 5.22 -4.60 16.75
N GLY A 312 6.29 -4.32 17.49
CA GLY A 312 7.27 -3.29 17.17
C GLY A 312 7.96 -3.58 15.84
N VAL A 313 8.45 -4.81 15.62
CA VAL A 313 9.11 -5.15 14.35
C VAL A 313 8.16 -5.03 13.16
N ASN A 314 6.93 -5.55 13.28
CA ASN A 314 5.91 -5.39 12.23
C ASN A 314 5.65 -3.92 11.86
N LEU A 315 5.60 -3.03 12.86
CA LEU A 315 5.44 -1.59 12.64
C LEU A 315 6.64 -1.02 11.87
N PHE A 316 7.87 -1.29 12.29
CA PHE A 316 9.08 -0.80 11.62
C PHE A 316 9.22 -1.35 10.20
N SER A 317 8.98 -2.65 9.99
CA SER A 317 8.97 -3.29 8.67
C SER A 317 8.00 -2.58 7.74
N SER A 318 6.78 -2.34 8.21
CA SER A 318 5.73 -1.65 7.45
C SER A 318 6.10 -0.20 7.10
N ILE A 319 6.72 0.54 8.03
CA ILE A 319 7.23 1.90 7.77
C ILE A 319 8.31 1.86 6.68
N LEU A 320 9.28 0.95 6.77
CA LEU A 320 10.37 0.87 5.79
C LEU A 320 9.86 0.51 4.40
N VAL A 321 8.93 -0.45 4.30
CA VAL A 321 8.30 -0.81 3.02
C VAL A 321 7.47 0.36 2.49
N ALA A 322 6.68 1.03 3.34
CA ALA A 322 5.91 2.21 2.94
C ALA A 322 6.84 3.30 2.40
N LEU A 323 7.97 3.61 3.05
CA LEU A 323 8.90 4.65 2.59
C LEU A 323 9.60 4.29 1.27
N SER A 324 9.75 3.00 0.95
CA SER A 324 10.38 2.56 -0.29
C SER A 324 9.66 3.07 -1.54
N GLY A 325 8.33 3.25 -1.47
CA GLY A 325 7.53 3.84 -2.54
C GLY A 325 7.95 5.28 -2.88
N LYS A 326 8.55 6.03 -1.95
CA LYS A 326 8.86 7.47 -2.11
C LYS A 326 10.10 7.64 -2.97
N SER A 327 11.03 6.69 -2.86
CA SER A 327 12.32 6.70 -3.55
C SER A 327 12.19 6.51 -5.06
N SER A 328 11.03 6.06 -5.58
CA SER A 328 10.78 5.98 -7.03
C SER A 328 10.91 7.34 -7.73
N LYS A 329 10.65 8.48 -7.06
CA LYS A 329 10.81 9.83 -7.65
C LYS A 329 12.23 10.08 -8.16
N ARG A 330 13.24 9.65 -7.38
CA ARG A 330 14.66 9.91 -7.70
C ARG A 330 15.13 9.06 -8.88
N LYS A 331 14.66 7.81 -8.98
CA LYS A 331 15.00 6.92 -10.10
C LYS A 331 14.27 7.28 -11.39
N MET A 332 12.98 7.63 -11.32
CA MET A 332 12.17 7.97 -12.50
C MET A 332 12.61 9.31 -13.12
N SER A 333 12.99 10.29 -12.30
CA SER A 333 13.58 11.55 -12.77
C SER A 333 14.93 11.33 -13.48
N SER A 334 15.76 10.39 -13.01
CA SER A 334 17.04 10.05 -13.66
C SER A 334 16.86 9.27 -14.96
N GLY A 335 15.85 8.39 -15.03
CA GLY A 335 15.51 7.63 -16.24
C GLY A 335 14.95 8.52 -17.36
N ASN A 336 14.12 9.52 -17.02
CA ASN A 336 13.62 10.49 -17.99
C ASN A 336 14.71 11.44 -18.50
N VAL A 337 15.71 11.78 -17.68
CA VAL A 337 16.85 12.58 -18.14
C VAL A 337 17.73 11.77 -19.11
N LEU A 338 17.97 10.48 -18.84
CA LEU A 338 18.72 9.62 -19.75
C LEU A 338 17.97 9.34 -21.06
N SER A 339 16.66 9.11 -21.02
CA SER A 339 15.85 8.88 -22.23
C SER A 339 15.70 10.15 -23.07
N THR A 340 15.63 11.33 -22.45
CA THR A 340 15.62 12.62 -23.14
C THR A 340 16.98 12.92 -23.80
N LEU A 341 18.08 12.43 -23.22
CA LEU A 341 19.42 12.54 -23.82
C LEU A 341 19.68 11.50 -24.92
N GLN A 342 19.03 10.34 -24.89
CA GLN A 342 19.13 9.32 -25.95
C GLN A 342 18.20 9.54 -27.15
N ASN A 343 17.14 10.36 -27.02
CA ASN A 343 16.20 10.67 -28.11
C ASN A 343 16.47 12.02 -28.82
N GLN A 344 17.62 12.65 -28.64
CA GLN A 344 18.03 13.75 -29.52
C GLN A 344 18.58 13.19 -30.84
N GLN A 345 17.69 13.02 -31.83
CA GLN A 345 18.09 12.92 -33.23
C GLN A 345 18.94 14.14 -33.62
N PRO A 346 20.01 13.97 -34.43
CA PRO A 346 20.80 15.09 -34.91
C PRO A 346 19.91 16.02 -35.74
N THR A 347 19.86 17.28 -35.34
CA THR A 347 19.14 18.34 -36.05
C THR A 347 19.58 18.39 -37.52
N PRO A 348 18.64 18.49 -38.50
CA PRO A 348 19.01 18.56 -39.90
C PRO A 348 19.75 19.87 -40.19
N SER A 349 20.80 19.79 -41.03
CA SER A 349 21.65 20.90 -41.42
C SER A 349 20.86 22.09 -42.00
N LEU A 350 21.38 23.30 -41.77
CA LEU A 350 20.82 24.59 -42.21
C LEU A 350 20.40 24.64 -43.69
N GLU A 351 21.03 23.86 -44.56
CA GLU A 351 20.66 23.75 -45.98
C GLU A 351 19.30 23.10 -46.22
N LYS A 352 18.89 22.13 -45.38
CA LYS A 352 17.59 21.46 -45.50
C LYS A 352 16.44 22.37 -45.05
N ARG A 353 16.69 23.28 -44.11
CA ARG A 353 15.71 24.29 -43.65
C ARG A 353 15.48 25.38 -44.69
N LYS A 354 16.54 25.83 -45.41
CA LYS A 354 16.39 26.77 -46.53
C LYS A 354 15.56 26.18 -47.69
N LYS A 355 15.80 24.92 -48.07
CA LYS A 355 15.02 24.24 -49.12
C LYS A 355 13.53 23.99 -48.80
N ILE A 356 13.15 23.99 -47.52
CA ILE A 356 11.74 23.86 -47.11
C ILE A 356 11.03 25.22 -47.10
N LEU A 357 11.76 26.30 -46.78
CA LEU A 357 11.24 27.67 -46.81
C LEU A 357 11.06 28.20 -48.24
N ASP A 358 11.92 27.82 -49.20
CA ASP A 358 11.75 28.19 -50.62
C ASP A 358 10.61 27.42 -51.33
N LYS A 359 10.03 26.39 -50.69
CA LYS A 359 8.88 25.62 -51.23
C LYS A 359 7.52 26.14 -50.78
N PHE A 360 7.46 27.11 -49.86
CA PHE A 360 6.23 27.78 -49.47
C PHE A 360 6.17 29.16 -50.13
N ASP A 361 5.74 29.18 -51.39
CA ASP A 361 5.24 30.39 -52.05
C ASP A 361 3.90 30.76 -51.40
N ILE A 362 3.95 31.45 -50.25
CA ILE A 362 2.76 32.03 -49.62
C ILE A 362 2.42 33.30 -50.39
N ARG A 363 1.76 33.13 -51.53
CA ARG A 363 0.86 34.16 -52.05
C ARG A 363 -0.20 34.43 -51.00
N SER A 364 -0.19 35.66 -50.50
CA SER A 364 -1.20 36.23 -49.59
C SER A 364 -2.62 36.05 -50.13
N PRO A 365 -3.57 35.65 -49.27
CA PRO A 365 -4.80 36.43 -49.20
C PRO A 365 -5.30 36.57 -47.75
N THR A 366 -5.52 37.82 -47.32
CA THR A 366 -6.54 38.34 -46.38
C THR A 366 -5.99 39.50 -45.56
N ASP A 367 -5.92 40.67 -46.20
CA ASP A 367 -5.56 41.94 -45.58
C ASP A 367 -6.77 42.63 -44.88
N SER A 368 -7.85 41.90 -44.55
CA SER A 368 -9.10 42.51 -44.09
C SER A 368 -9.50 42.26 -42.63
N MET A 369 -8.77 41.49 -41.82
CA MET A 369 -9.15 41.26 -40.41
C MET A 369 -7.97 41.07 -39.44
N MET A 370 -6.94 41.92 -39.50
CA MET A 370 -5.91 41.95 -38.46
C MET A 370 -5.78 43.32 -37.83
N SER A 371 -5.88 43.35 -36.49
CA SER A 371 -5.67 44.58 -35.72
C SER A 371 -4.21 45.04 -35.87
N PRO A 372 -3.94 46.37 -35.80
CA PRO A 372 -2.57 46.91 -35.86
C PRO A 372 -1.62 46.31 -34.80
N CYS A 373 -2.17 45.89 -33.65
CA CYS A 373 -1.42 45.25 -32.56
C CYS A 373 -0.90 43.84 -32.96
N THR A 374 -1.69 43.11 -33.76
CA THR A 374 -1.34 41.76 -34.22
C THR A 374 -0.22 41.78 -35.26
N LYS A 375 -0.21 42.77 -36.18
CA LYS A 375 0.89 42.97 -37.14
C LYS A 375 2.22 43.28 -36.43
N GLN A 376 2.21 44.15 -35.41
CA GLN A 376 3.42 44.47 -34.63
C GLN A 376 4.00 43.29 -33.84
N LEU A 377 3.13 42.42 -33.30
CA LEU A 377 3.56 41.24 -32.54
C LEU A 377 4.25 40.19 -33.43
N ILE A 378 3.74 40.01 -34.65
CA ILE A 378 4.32 39.09 -35.63
C ILE A 378 5.68 39.61 -36.13
N GLU A 379 5.80 40.90 -36.43
CA GLU A 379 7.08 41.50 -36.83
C GLU A 379 8.13 41.43 -35.70
N LYS A 380 7.73 41.68 -34.44
CA LYS A 380 8.60 41.51 -33.26
C LYS A 380 9.04 40.07 -33.07
N ALA A 381 8.15 39.09 -33.27
CA ALA A 381 8.47 37.68 -33.17
C ALA A 381 9.48 37.24 -34.26
N ILE A 382 9.30 37.72 -35.49
CA ILE A 382 10.21 37.43 -36.62
C ILE A 382 11.59 38.06 -36.40
N MET A 383 11.68 39.27 -35.83
CA MET A 383 12.96 39.90 -35.51
C MET A 383 13.70 39.20 -34.36
N ASN A 384 13.00 38.76 -33.31
CA ASN A 384 13.62 38.04 -32.18
C ASN A 384 14.18 36.67 -32.58
N ILE A 385 13.59 36.02 -33.58
CA ILE A 385 14.10 34.76 -34.12
C ILE A 385 15.39 34.98 -34.92
N LYS A 386 15.56 36.15 -35.56
CA LYS A 386 16.76 36.49 -36.35
C LYS A 386 17.94 36.98 -35.50
N SER A 387 17.72 37.45 -34.27
CA SER A 387 18.75 38.12 -33.45
C SER A 387 19.42 37.25 -32.38
N SER A 388 19.04 35.98 -32.21
CA SER A 388 19.62 35.12 -31.17
C SER A 388 21.02 34.58 -31.56
N PRO A 389 22.09 34.87 -30.81
CA PRO A 389 23.44 34.38 -31.11
C PRO A 389 23.60 32.89 -30.75
N VAL A 390 24.13 32.11 -31.68
CA VAL A 390 24.46 30.69 -31.48
C VAL A 390 25.78 30.56 -30.72
N SER A 391 25.73 30.15 -29.45
CA SER A 391 26.91 29.74 -28.68
C SER A 391 27.43 28.37 -29.17
N ARG A 392 28.61 28.33 -29.79
CA ARG A 392 29.30 27.08 -30.18
C ARG A 392 29.99 26.43 -28.96
N PRO A 393 29.86 25.11 -28.72
CA PRO A 393 30.70 24.41 -27.75
C PRO A 393 32.13 24.22 -28.30
N ARG A 394 33.15 24.53 -27.48
CA ARG A 394 34.57 24.20 -27.73
C ARG A 394 34.75 22.67 -27.79
N ARG A 395 35.26 22.15 -28.91
CA ARG A 395 35.81 20.78 -29.02
C ARG A 395 37.07 20.68 -28.15
N LYS A 396 37.09 19.81 -27.13
CA LYS A 396 38.34 19.30 -26.54
C LYS A 396 38.93 18.25 -27.48
N GLY A 397 40.16 18.49 -27.92
CA GLY A 397 40.92 17.59 -28.77
C GLY A 397 41.29 16.28 -28.06
N ARG A 398 41.28 15.18 -28.82
CA ARG A 398 41.99 13.95 -28.49
C ARG A 398 43.49 14.25 -28.63
N GLU A 399 44.24 14.13 -27.55
CA GLU A 399 45.69 13.95 -27.62
C GLU A 399 46.00 12.46 -27.57
N ASN A 400 46.80 12.05 -28.55
CA ASN A 400 47.43 10.74 -28.66
C ASN A 400 48.50 10.61 -27.56
N VAL A 401 48.54 9.47 -26.87
CA VAL A 401 49.71 9.05 -26.09
C VAL A 401 50.28 7.79 -26.75
N PRO A 402 51.58 7.77 -27.12
CA PRO A 402 52.18 6.68 -27.90
C PRO A 402 52.59 5.49 -27.03
N ASN A 403 52.67 4.33 -27.70
CA ASN A 403 53.32 3.11 -27.22
C ASN A 403 54.74 3.37 -26.70
N LYS A 404 55.04 2.85 -25.51
CA LYS A 404 56.28 2.14 -25.19
C LYS A 404 56.04 1.21 -24.01
#